data_AF-A0ABC9G6W2-F1
#
_entry.id   AF-A0ABC9G6W2-F1
#
_cell.length_a   1.000
_cell.length_b   1.000
_cell.length_c   1.000
_cell.angle_alpha   90.00
_cell.angle_beta   90.00
_cell.angle_gamma   90.00
#
_symmetry.space_group_name_H-M   'P 1'
#
loop_
_entity.id
_entity.type
_entity.pdbx_description
1 polymer ?
#
loop_
_entity_poly.entity_id
_entity_poly.type
_entity_poly.pdbx_seq_one_letter_code
_entity_poly.pdbx_strand_id
1 'polypeptide(L)'
;MAASSGDSDYLRQFAGEAEWYNEVFLSAVVPGDWWRRLPHPLRSWLRNLAGVFFLYLTCGFIWCFVIYYWKRHAFTRKAKDSVPTVRAIRKQIVVSLKAMPFFAAFPTVCEYMIESGWTRCFLNISETGWAMYLIYVALYLCFLEISIYWIHRGLHDIQPLYKYLHATHHMYNKEHALSPFAGLAFNPLDGVLQGVPHLFALLLISTHFRTHIALLFIEVVWTTNIHDCIHGKIWPVMGAGYHTIHHTTYRHNYGHYSVLMDWLFGTLRDPEGIFKND
;
A
#
# COMPACT_ATOMS: atom_id res chain seq x y z
N MET A 1 3.06 34.62 -4.46
CA MET A 1 3.52 35.02 -5.81
C MET A 1 2.55 34.43 -6.81
N ALA A 2 1.98 35.22 -7.71
CA ALA A 2 1.11 34.69 -8.76
C ALA A 2 1.95 33.87 -9.75
N ALA A 3 1.53 32.64 -10.04
CA ALA A 3 2.19 31.76 -11.01
C ALA A 3 2.17 32.40 -12.40
N SER A 4 3.22 32.20 -13.21
CA SER A 4 3.23 32.69 -14.59
C SER A 4 2.17 31.96 -15.43
N SER A 5 1.75 32.52 -16.58
CA SER A 5 0.78 31.85 -17.46
C SER A 5 1.28 30.47 -17.92
N GLY A 6 2.59 30.32 -18.14
CA GLY A 6 3.22 29.03 -18.49
C GLY A 6 3.17 28.01 -17.35
N ASP A 7 3.37 28.45 -16.10
CA ASP A 7 3.21 27.57 -14.93
C ASP A 7 1.76 27.11 -14.78
N SER A 8 0.80 28.01 -15.03
CA SER A 8 -0.63 27.67 -14.97
C SER A 8 -1.01 26.64 -16.04
N ASP A 9 -0.47 26.75 -17.25
CA ASP A 9 -0.74 25.79 -18.33
C ASP A 9 -0.05 24.44 -18.11
N TYR A 10 1.14 24.41 -17.48
CA TYR A 10 1.79 23.17 -17.08
C TYR A 10 1.00 22.45 -15.97
N LEU A 11 0.54 23.17 -14.94
CA LEU A 11 -0.27 22.58 -13.85
C LEU A 11 -1.60 21.99 -14.36
N ARG A 12 -2.22 22.62 -15.37
CA ARG A 12 -3.44 22.10 -16.03
C ARG A 12 -3.23 20.74 -16.69
N GLN A 13 -2.00 20.40 -17.10
CA GLN A 13 -1.73 19.10 -17.70
C GLN A 13 -1.86 17.96 -16.68
N PHE A 14 -1.47 18.15 -15.42
CA PHE A 14 -1.70 17.17 -14.36
C PHE A 14 -3.20 16.93 -14.14
N ALA A 15 -3.97 18.01 -14.01
CA ALA A 15 -5.42 17.92 -13.83
C ALA A 15 -6.10 17.26 -15.04
N GLY A 16 -5.62 17.55 -16.26
CA GLY A 16 -6.07 16.90 -17.49
C GLY A 16 -5.78 15.40 -17.51
N GLU A 17 -4.62 14.98 -17.03
CA GLU A 17 -4.26 13.56 -16.93
C GLU A 17 -5.08 12.83 -15.84
N ALA A 18 -5.25 13.44 -14.67
CA ALA A 18 -6.12 12.93 -13.62
C ALA A 18 -7.58 12.81 -14.09
N GLU A 19 -8.06 13.78 -14.86
CA GLU A 19 -9.40 13.76 -15.47
C GLU A 19 -9.51 12.66 -16.52
N TRP A 20 -8.48 12.43 -17.34
CA TRP A 20 -8.45 11.31 -18.28
C TRP A 20 -8.55 9.95 -17.55
N TYR A 21 -7.83 9.78 -16.44
CA TYR A 21 -7.98 8.60 -15.58
C TYR A 21 -9.40 8.46 -15.02
N ASN A 22 -10.00 9.57 -14.58
CA ASN A 22 -11.38 9.58 -14.09
C ASN A 22 -12.34 9.11 -15.18
N GLU A 23 -12.25 9.69 -16.39
CA GLU A 23 -13.14 9.34 -17.51
C GLU A 23 -13.00 7.88 -17.94
N VAL A 24 -11.77 7.38 -18.13
CA VAL A 24 -11.53 6.00 -18.56
C VAL A 24 -12.04 5.01 -17.52
N PHE A 25 -11.67 5.21 -16.25
CA PHE A 25 -11.95 4.22 -15.21
C PHE A 25 -13.39 4.29 -14.71
N LEU A 26 -13.91 5.48 -14.40
CA LEU A 26 -15.28 5.62 -13.88
C LEU A 26 -16.33 5.24 -14.92
N SER A 27 -16.13 5.55 -16.21
CA SER A 27 -17.04 5.10 -17.27
C SER A 27 -17.11 3.57 -17.39
N ALA A 28 -16.05 2.86 -17.00
CA ALA A 28 -16.02 1.40 -17.06
C ALA A 28 -16.69 0.73 -15.84
N VAL A 29 -16.68 1.39 -14.66
CA VAL A 29 -17.05 0.73 -13.39
C VAL A 29 -18.23 1.37 -12.66
N VAL A 30 -18.56 2.64 -12.94
CA VAL A 30 -19.67 3.37 -12.29
C VAL A 30 -20.83 3.50 -13.28
N PRO A 31 -22.04 2.99 -12.93
CA PRO A 31 -23.20 3.11 -13.82
C PRO A 31 -23.63 4.56 -14.06
N GLY A 32 -23.85 4.88 -15.34
CA GLY A 32 -24.33 6.19 -15.79
C GLY A 32 -23.30 7.31 -15.65
N ASP A 33 -23.75 8.55 -15.86
CA ASP A 33 -22.86 9.72 -16.01
C ASP A 33 -22.99 10.75 -14.88
N TRP A 34 -23.70 10.40 -13.80
CA TRP A 34 -23.98 11.32 -12.69
C TRP A 34 -22.69 11.81 -12.01
N TRP A 35 -21.65 10.97 -11.98
CA TRP A 35 -20.35 11.27 -11.38
C TRP A 35 -19.63 12.40 -12.13
N ARG A 36 -19.91 12.63 -13.42
CA ARG A 36 -19.34 13.75 -14.18
C ARG A 36 -19.74 15.12 -13.62
N ARG A 37 -20.86 15.19 -12.90
CA ARG A 37 -21.35 16.42 -12.25
C ARG A 37 -20.66 16.70 -10.92
N LEU A 38 -19.87 15.77 -10.40
CA LEU A 38 -19.14 15.97 -9.16
C LEU A 38 -17.95 16.92 -9.39
N PRO A 39 -17.57 17.72 -8.38
CA PRO A 39 -16.31 18.46 -8.37
C PRO A 39 -15.11 17.55 -8.67
N HIS A 40 -14.08 18.09 -9.34
CA HIS A 40 -12.90 17.32 -9.76
C HIS A 40 -12.26 16.48 -8.63
N PRO A 41 -11.99 17.00 -7.42
CA PRO A 41 -11.42 16.17 -6.34
C PRO A 41 -12.32 15.00 -5.92
N LEU A 42 -13.65 15.17 -5.99
CA LEU A 42 -14.60 14.09 -5.66
C LEU A 42 -14.66 13.02 -6.74
N ARG A 43 -14.39 13.37 -8.01
CA ARG A 43 -14.23 12.40 -9.11
C ARG A 43 -12.95 11.59 -8.93
N SER A 44 -11.83 12.25 -8.64
CA SER A 44 -10.55 11.58 -8.35
C SER A 44 -10.66 10.69 -7.11
N TRP A 45 -11.36 11.14 -6.05
CA TRP A 45 -11.65 10.31 -4.89
C TRP A 45 -12.51 9.09 -5.23
N LEU A 46 -13.58 9.26 -6.00
CA LEU A 46 -14.43 8.14 -6.43
C LEU A 46 -13.65 7.14 -7.28
N ARG A 47 -12.78 7.62 -8.17
CA ARG A 47 -11.88 6.78 -9.00
C ARG A 47 -10.93 5.97 -8.12
N ASN A 48 -10.24 6.64 -7.19
CA ASN A 48 -9.31 6.01 -6.26
C ASN A 48 -10.01 5.00 -5.35
N LEU A 49 -11.23 5.32 -4.90
CA LEU A 49 -12.06 4.45 -4.09
C LEU A 49 -12.43 3.17 -4.85
N ALA A 50 -12.98 3.31 -6.06
CA ALA A 50 -13.31 2.18 -6.91
C ALA A 50 -12.05 1.34 -7.26
N GLY A 51 -10.92 2.00 -7.52
CA GLY A 51 -9.64 1.35 -7.79
C GLY A 51 -9.13 0.51 -6.62
N VAL A 52 -9.10 1.06 -5.39
CA VAL A 52 -8.66 0.31 -4.21
C VAL A 52 -9.61 -0.84 -3.88
N PHE A 53 -10.92 -0.66 -4.00
CA PHE A 53 -11.89 -1.75 -3.84
C PHE A 53 -11.62 -2.87 -4.85
N PHE A 54 -11.48 -2.51 -6.13
CA PHE A 54 -11.26 -3.48 -7.20
C PHE A 54 -9.97 -4.27 -6.99
N LEU A 55 -8.83 -3.58 -6.77
CA LEU A 55 -7.54 -4.23 -6.57
C LEU A 55 -7.52 -5.08 -5.31
N TYR A 56 -7.98 -4.56 -4.17
CA TYR A 56 -7.99 -5.32 -2.91
C TYR A 56 -8.85 -6.57 -3.01
N LEU A 57 -10.08 -6.48 -3.54
CA LEU A 57 -10.97 -7.63 -3.65
C LEU A 57 -10.43 -8.65 -4.65
N THR A 58 -9.89 -8.20 -5.78
CA THR A 58 -9.34 -9.08 -6.82
C THR A 58 -8.07 -9.78 -6.34
N CYS A 59 -7.09 -9.04 -5.82
CA CYS A 59 -5.84 -9.62 -5.29
C CYS A 59 -6.12 -10.54 -4.10
N GLY A 60 -6.94 -10.10 -3.14
CA GLY A 60 -7.32 -10.92 -2.00
C GLY A 60 -8.03 -12.21 -2.41
N PHE A 61 -8.95 -12.13 -3.38
CA PHE A 61 -9.63 -13.32 -3.93
C PHE A 61 -8.67 -14.25 -4.65
N ILE A 62 -7.84 -13.75 -5.56
CA ILE A 62 -6.89 -14.56 -6.33
C ILE A 62 -5.92 -15.28 -5.39
N TRP A 63 -5.35 -14.58 -4.40
CA TRP A 63 -4.47 -15.22 -3.41
C TRP A 63 -5.19 -16.25 -2.57
N CYS A 64 -6.37 -15.94 -2.02
CA CYS A 64 -7.14 -16.94 -1.28
C CYS A 64 -7.50 -18.16 -2.13
N PHE A 65 -7.90 -17.96 -3.39
CA PHE A 65 -8.26 -19.04 -4.32
C PHE A 65 -7.04 -19.92 -4.66
N VAL A 66 -5.91 -19.30 -5.00
CA VAL A 66 -4.68 -20.04 -5.31
C VAL A 66 -4.22 -20.83 -4.10
N ILE A 67 -4.20 -20.23 -2.92
CA ILE A 67 -3.61 -20.84 -1.71
C ILE A 67 -4.52 -21.89 -1.11
N TYR A 68 -5.79 -21.56 -0.88
CA TYR A 68 -6.70 -22.40 -0.11
C TYR A 68 -7.52 -23.38 -0.96
N TYR A 69 -7.58 -23.18 -2.29
CA TYR A 69 -8.32 -24.05 -3.21
C TYR A 69 -7.40 -24.74 -4.23
N TRP A 70 -6.78 -24.01 -5.16
CA TRP A 70 -6.05 -24.62 -6.29
C TRP A 70 -4.76 -25.32 -5.86
N LYS A 71 -3.90 -24.65 -5.11
CA LYS A 71 -2.59 -25.14 -4.65
C LYS A 71 -2.59 -25.50 -3.17
N ARG A 72 -3.76 -25.86 -2.63
CA ARG A 72 -3.94 -26.23 -1.21
C ARG A 72 -2.92 -27.28 -0.74
N HIS A 73 -2.70 -28.33 -1.52
CA HIS A 73 -1.75 -29.39 -1.18
C HIS A 73 -0.27 -28.94 -1.15
N ALA A 74 0.08 -27.86 -1.85
CA ALA A 74 1.42 -27.31 -1.83
C ALA A 74 1.65 -26.41 -0.61
N PHE A 75 0.64 -25.62 -0.23
CA PHE A 75 0.81 -24.55 0.77
C PHE A 75 0.25 -24.87 2.16
N THR A 76 -0.79 -25.70 2.29
CA THR A 76 -1.46 -25.96 3.58
C THR A 76 -1.14 -27.36 4.15
N ARG A 77 -0.16 -28.08 3.59
CA ARG A 77 0.15 -29.47 3.98
C ARG A 77 0.87 -29.58 5.33
N LYS A 78 1.69 -28.59 5.69
CA LYS A 78 2.52 -28.62 6.92
C LYS A 78 1.75 -28.24 8.18
N ALA A 79 0.72 -27.41 8.09
CA ALA A 79 -0.08 -26.99 9.24
C ALA A 79 -1.56 -27.25 8.94
N LYS A 80 -2.11 -28.33 9.53
CA LYS A 80 -3.53 -28.73 9.38
C LYS A 80 -4.51 -27.61 9.76
N ASP A 81 -4.06 -26.67 10.59
CA ASP A 81 -4.83 -25.52 11.07
C ASP A 81 -4.50 -24.20 10.35
N SER A 82 -3.70 -24.20 9.28
CA SER A 82 -3.24 -22.95 8.61
C SER A 82 -4.29 -22.20 7.78
N VAL A 83 -5.50 -22.76 7.59
CA VAL A 83 -6.53 -22.12 6.76
C VAL A 83 -7.42 -21.23 7.62
N PRO A 84 -7.51 -19.91 7.32
CA PRO A 84 -8.37 -19.02 8.07
C PRO A 84 -9.86 -19.36 7.90
N THR A 85 -10.61 -19.24 8.99
CA THR A 85 -12.06 -19.46 8.94
C THR A 85 -12.73 -18.38 8.08
N VAL A 86 -13.84 -18.74 7.41
CA VAL A 86 -14.66 -17.78 6.64
C VAL A 86 -15.08 -16.58 7.50
N ARG A 87 -15.34 -16.80 8.81
CA ARG A 87 -15.67 -15.75 9.76
C ARG A 87 -14.49 -14.77 9.96
N ALA A 88 -13.27 -15.28 10.06
CA ALA A 88 -12.07 -14.45 10.19
C ALA A 88 -11.83 -13.62 8.93
N ILE A 89 -11.88 -14.24 7.75
CA ILE A 89 -11.74 -13.53 6.46
C ILE A 89 -12.82 -12.45 6.31
N ARG A 90 -14.09 -12.77 6.59
CA ARG A 90 -15.17 -11.78 6.53
C ARG A 90 -14.94 -10.60 7.47
N LYS A 91 -14.42 -10.84 8.68
CA LYS A 91 -14.09 -9.78 9.63
C LYS A 91 -12.99 -8.86 9.07
N GLN A 92 -11.92 -9.42 8.53
CA GLN A 92 -10.84 -8.66 7.89
C GLN A 92 -11.37 -7.78 6.76
N ILE A 93 -12.16 -8.37 5.85
CA ILE A 93 -12.81 -7.63 4.74
C ILE A 93 -13.63 -6.46 5.31
N VAL A 94 -14.54 -6.70 6.25
CA VAL A 94 -15.40 -5.63 6.81
C VAL A 94 -14.58 -4.50 7.42
N VAL A 95 -13.47 -4.80 8.10
CA VAL A 95 -12.59 -3.76 8.65
C VAL A 95 -11.92 -2.97 7.51
N SER A 96 -11.38 -3.65 6.51
CA SER A 96 -10.76 -2.99 5.34
C SER A 96 -11.74 -2.12 4.57
N LEU A 97 -12.96 -2.61 4.27
CA LEU A 97 -13.96 -1.83 3.52
C LEU A 97 -14.36 -0.54 4.26
N LYS A 98 -14.36 -0.56 5.61
CA LYS A 98 -14.62 0.65 6.42
C LYS A 98 -13.47 1.66 6.36
N ALA A 99 -12.24 1.21 6.18
CA ALA A 99 -11.06 2.08 6.13
C ALA A 99 -10.77 2.61 4.72
N MET A 100 -11.19 1.90 3.67
CA MET A 100 -10.94 2.27 2.27
C MET A 100 -11.33 3.69 1.86
N PRO A 101 -12.46 4.28 2.30
CA PRO A 101 -12.77 5.68 2.02
C PRO A 101 -11.64 6.65 2.40
N PHE A 102 -10.95 6.37 3.50
CA PHE A 102 -9.82 7.16 3.98
C PHE A 102 -8.54 6.85 3.21
N PHE A 103 -8.30 5.57 2.89
CA PHE A 103 -7.16 5.18 2.06
C PHE A 103 -7.25 5.77 0.65
N ALA A 104 -8.46 5.90 0.09
CA ALA A 104 -8.70 6.56 -1.19
C ALA A 104 -8.63 8.09 -1.10
N ALA A 105 -8.86 8.68 0.08
CA ALA A 105 -8.68 10.11 0.28
C ALA A 105 -7.21 10.52 0.19
N PHE A 106 -6.28 9.69 0.66
CA PHE A 106 -4.84 9.97 0.62
C PHE A 106 -4.26 10.23 -0.79
N PRO A 107 -4.40 9.33 -1.80
CA PRO A 107 -3.96 9.59 -3.17
C PRO A 107 -4.66 10.82 -3.76
N THR A 108 -5.93 11.04 -3.43
CA THR A 108 -6.69 12.20 -3.90
C THR A 108 -6.09 13.52 -3.38
N VAL A 109 -5.67 13.55 -2.11
CA VAL A 109 -4.97 14.71 -1.54
C VAL A 109 -3.62 14.90 -2.22
N CYS A 110 -2.88 13.81 -2.49
CA CYS A 110 -1.61 13.88 -3.21
C CYS A 110 -1.80 14.46 -4.62
N GLU A 111 -2.79 13.98 -5.38
CA GLU A 111 -3.15 14.52 -6.70
C GLU A 111 -3.50 16.00 -6.64
N TYR A 112 -4.36 16.40 -5.69
CA TYR A 112 -4.70 17.81 -5.50
C TYR A 112 -3.47 18.68 -5.21
N MET A 113 -2.53 18.20 -4.38
CA MET A 113 -1.28 18.91 -4.10
C MET A 113 -0.37 19.00 -5.32
N ILE A 114 -0.35 17.96 -6.17
CA ILE A 114 0.38 17.94 -7.44
C ILE A 114 -0.21 18.97 -8.41
N GLU A 115 -1.53 18.93 -8.62
CA GLU A 115 -2.27 19.85 -9.49
C GLU A 115 -2.19 21.31 -9.01
N SER A 116 -2.07 21.52 -7.70
CA SER A 116 -1.89 22.85 -7.09
C SER A 116 -0.45 23.36 -7.16
N GLY A 117 0.49 22.56 -7.67
CA GLY A 117 1.90 22.94 -7.78
C GLY A 117 2.67 22.95 -6.45
N TRP A 118 2.18 22.25 -5.42
CA TRP A 118 2.81 22.21 -4.10
C TRP A 118 3.95 21.18 -4.00
N THR A 119 4.15 20.39 -5.04
CA THR A 119 5.08 19.24 -5.05
C THR A 119 6.14 19.40 -6.13
N ARG A 120 7.16 18.53 -6.10
CA ARG A 120 8.21 18.45 -7.13
C ARG A 120 7.85 17.46 -8.25
N CYS A 121 6.56 17.31 -8.52
CA CYS A 121 6.10 16.33 -9.51
C CYS A 121 6.35 16.83 -10.94
N PHE A 122 6.67 15.91 -11.84
CA PHE A 122 6.82 16.18 -13.27
C PHE A 122 6.00 15.18 -14.11
N LEU A 123 5.56 15.60 -15.29
CA LEU A 123 4.65 14.83 -16.14
C LEU A 123 5.38 13.87 -17.07
N ASN A 124 6.46 14.31 -17.73
CA ASN A 124 7.11 13.55 -18.78
C ASN A 124 8.56 13.19 -18.38
N ILE A 125 8.93 11.94 -18.62
CA ILE A 125 10.30 11.46 -18.38
C ILE A 125 11.33 12.26 -19.19
N SER A 126 10.97 12.81 -20.35
CA SER A 126 11.85 13.65 -21.17
C SER A 126 12.28 14.96 -20.49
N GLU A 127 11.60 15.41 -19.43
CA GLU A 127 11.94 16.62 -18.68
C GLU A 127 13.21 16.45 -17.84
N THR A 128 13.52 15.21 -17.45
CA THR A 128 14.70 14.88 -16.64
C THR A 128 15.65 13.90 -17.35
N GLY A 129 15.15 13.15 -18.33
CA GLY A 129 15.86 12.07 -19.00
C GLY A 129 15.81 10.76 -18.20
N TRP A 130 15.89 9.63 -18.91
CA TRP A 130 15.76 8.29 -18.31
C TRP A 130 16.72 8.02 -17.15
N ALA A 131 17.98 8.46 -17.26
CA ALA A 131 18.97 8.25 -16.20
C ALA A 131 18.57 8.93 -14.89
N MET A 132 18.18 10.20 -14.94
CA MET A 132 17.72 10.94 -13.75
C MET A 132 16.38 10.43 -13.24
N TYR A 133 15.45 10.07 -14.13
CA TYR A 133 14.21 9.41 -13.74
C TYR A 133 14.46 8.15 -12.89
N LEU A 134 15.37 7.27 -13.33
CA LEU A 134 15.71 6.06 -12.56
C LEU A 134 16.36 6.39 -11.21
N ILE A 135 17.23 7.40 -11.16
CA ILE A 135 17.81 7.89 -9.90
C ILE A 135 16.71 8.39 -8.96
N TYR A 136 15.75 9.18 -9.47
CA TYR A 136 14.64 9.68 -8.67
C TYR A 136 13.74 8.55 -8.16
N VAL A 137 13.44 7.54 -8.98
CA VAL A 137 12.69 6.36 -8.53
C VAL A 137 13.45 5.61 -7.44
N ALA A 138 14.76 5.41 -7.59
CA ALA A 138 15.58 4.76 -6.57
C ALA A 138 15.60 5.57 -5.26
N LEU A 139 15.78 6.90 -5.32
CA LEU A 139 15.72 7.78 -4.16
C LEU A 139 14.34 7.74 -3.48
N TYR A 140 13.27 7.73 -4.28
CA TYR A 140 11.89 7.62 -3.80
C TYR A 140 11.68 6.32 -3.02
N LEU A 141 12.04 5.18 -3.60
CA LEU A 141 11.90 3.87 -2.97
C LEU A 141 12.77 3.72 -1.72
N CYS A 142 14.03 4.21 -1.75
CA CYS A 142 14.89 4.24 -0.56
C CYS A 142 14.29 5.11 0.56
N PHE A 143 13.71 6.27 0.20
CA PHE A 143 13.05 7.14 1.17
C PHE A 143 11.85 6.46 1.81
N LEU A 144 11.03 5.75 1.02
CA LEU A 144 9.91 4.95 1.53
C LEU A 144 10.39 3.85 2.47
N GLU A 145 11.39 3.07 2.05
CA GLU A 145 11.93 1.96 2.85
C GLU A 145 12.38 2.42 4.24
N ILE A 146 13.12 3.52 4.30
CA ILE A 146 13.62 4.08 5.56
C ILE A 146 12.47 4.65 6.40
N SER A 147 11.60 5.44 5.78
CA SER A 147 10.57 6.20 6.50
C SER A 147 9.46 5.28 7.01
N ILE A 148 9.00 4.34 6.19
CA ILE A 148 7.96 3.39 6.57
C ILE A 148 8.47 2.47 7.68
N TYR A 149 9.72 1.99 7.61
CA TYR A 149 10.31 1.22 8.71
C TYR A 149 10.20 1.95 10.06
N TRP A 150 10.55 3.24 10.11
CA TRP A 150 10.48 4.01 11.36
C TRP A 150 9.06 4.31 11.81
N ILE A 151 8.15 4.59 10.88
CA ILE A 151 6.72 4.77 11.21
C ILE A 151 6.15 3.47 11.77
N HIS A 152 6.42 2.35 11.10
CA HIS A 152 5.93 1.04 11.48
C HIS A 152 6.50 0.60 12.84
N ARG A 153 7.80 0.74 13.04
CA ARG A 153 8.42 0.51 14.35
C ARG A 153 7.87 1.44 15.43
N GLY A 154 7.68 2.73 15.11
CA GLY A 154 7.09 3.71 16.03
C GLY A 154 5.65 3.36 16.44
N LEU A 155 4.86 2.79 15.53
CA LEU A 155 3.51 2.27 15.81
C LEU A 155 3.53 1.13 16.84
N HIS A 156 4.63 0.38 16.96
CA HIS A 156 4.83 -0.66 17.99
C HIS A 156 5.46 -0.12 19.26
N ASP A 157 6.55 0.65 19.14
CA ASP A 157 7.35 1.10 20.29
C ASP A 157 6.63 2.18 21.12
N ILE A 158 5.74 2.97 20.51
CA ILE A 158 5.00 4.04 21.20
C ILE A 158 3.62 3.52 21.63
N GLN A 159 3.46 3.22 22.92
CA GLN A 159 2.29 2.52 23.47
C GLN A 159 0.91 3.14 23.08
N PRO A 160 0.70 4.47 23.11
CA PRO A 160 -0.56 5.05 22.62
C PRO A 160 -0.83 4.76 21.13
N LEU A 161 0.20 4.83 20.28
CA LEU A 161 0.06 4.55 18.85
C LEU A 161 -0.31 3.09 18.63
N TYR A 162 0.36 2.17 19.33
CA TYR A 162 0.01 0.76 19.28
C TYR A 162 -1.45 0.54 19.71
N LYS A 163 -1.81 0.98 20.92
CA LYS A 163 -3.12 0.69 21.52
C LYS A 163 -4.29 1.19 20.67
N TYR A 164 -4.18 2.39 20.11
CA TYR A 164 -5.32 3.04 19.44
C TYR A 164 -5.32 2.89 17.92
N LEU A 165 -4.15 2.73 17.29
CA LEU A 165 -4.03 2.70 15.84
C LEU A 165 -3.69 1.29 15.35
N HIS A 166 -2.63 0.69 15.88
CA HIS A 166 -2.02 -0.50 15.28
C HIS A 166 -2.54 -1.83 15.85
N ALA A 167 -3.05 -1.85 17.08
CA ALA A 167 -3.52 -3.06 17.74
C ALA A 167 -4.64 -3.76 16.97
N THR A 168 -5.49 -3.01 16.26
CA THR A 168 -6.58 -3.57 15.43
C THR A 168 -6.02 -4.44 14.30
N HIS A 169 -4.94 -3.98 13.66
CA HIS A 169 -4.25 -4.73 12.62
C HIS A 169 -3.64 -6.02 13.19
N HIS A 170 -3.05 -5.92 14.37
CA HIS A 170 -2.43 -7.03 15.09
C HIS A 170 -3.41 -7.96 15.82
N MET A 171 -4.73 -7.74 15.74
CA MET A 171 -5.71 -8.69 16.29
C MET A 171 -5.68 -10.04 15.55
N TYR A 172 -5.07 -10.09 14.37
CA TYR A 172 -4.92 -11.27 13.50
C TYR A 172 -3.57 -11.98 13.72
N ASN A 173 -3.18 -12.14 14.99
CA ASN A 173 -1.85 -12.59 15.42
C ASN A 173 -1.59 -14.10 15.43
N LYS A 174 -2.51 -14.90 14.89
CA LYS A 174 -2.32 -16.34 14.71
C LYS A 174 -2.29 -16.63 13.23
N GLU A 175 -1.48 -17.59 12.79
CA GLU A 175 -1.38 -17.95 11.37
C GLU A 175 -2.75 -18.27 10.75
N HIS A 176 -3.63 -18.94 11.50
CA HIS A 176 -5.00 -19.26 11.09
C HIS A 176 -6.00 -18.09 11.21
N ALA A 177 -5.53 -16.92 11.64
CA ALA A 177 -6.31 -15.70 11.76
C ALA A 177 -5.87 -14.63 10.75
N LEU A 178 -4.78 -14.85 10.00
CA LEU A 178 -4.25 -13.94 8.98
C LEU A 178 -4.58 -14.47 7.58
N SER A 179 -4.97 -13.58 6.68
CA SER A 179 -5.18 -13.91 5.26
C SER A 179 -4.79 -12.70 4.41
N PRO A 180 -4.69 -12.84 3.07
CA PRO A 180 -4.45 -11.70 2.18
C PRO A 180 -5.38 -10.49 2.45
N PHE A 181 -6.62 -10.75 2.90
CA PHE A 181 -7.58 -9.69 3.24
C PHE A 181 -7.24 -8.90 4.51
N ALA A 182 -6.32 -9.37 5.36
CA ALA A 182 -5.85 -8.62 6.52
C ALA A 182 -4.95 -7.44 6.13
N GLY A 183 -4.39 -7.44 4.91
CA GLY A 183 -3.40 -6.45 4.48
C GLY A 183 -3.89 -5.01 4.41
N LEU A 184 -5.20 -4.75 4.43
CA LEU A 184 -5.77 -3.41 4.58
C LEU A 184 -6.67 -3.29 5.82
N ALA A 185 -6.63 -4.25 6.74
CA ALA A 185 -7.51 -4.30 7.90
C ALA A 185 -6.94 -3.49 9.08
N PHE A 186 -6.68 -2.20 8.86
CA PHE A 186 -6.11 -1.28 9.84
C PHE A 186 -7.14 -0.32 10.43
N ASN A 187 -6.74 0.39 11.49
CA ASN A 187 -7.33 1.70 11.77
C ASN A 187 -7.05 2.64 10.56
N PRO A 188 -8.02 3.43 10.08
CA PRO A 188 -7.78 4.35 8.96
C PRO A 188 -6.57 5.27 9.14
N LEU A 189 -6.34 5.78 10.36
CA LEU A 189 -5.22 6.66 10.66
C LEU A 189 -3.87 5.94 10.60
N ASP A 190 -3.82 4.66 10.95
CA ASP A 190 -2.62 3.83 10.81
C ASP A 190 -2.20 3.73 9.34
N GLY A 191 -3.13 3.33 8.46
CA GLY A 191 -2.83 3.23 7.03
C GLY A 191 -2.47 4.59 6.41
N VAL A 192 -3.10 5.70 6.84
CA VAL A 192 -2.69 7.05 6.41
C VAL A 192 -1.28 7.37 6.89
N LEU A 193 -0.92 7.09 8.15
CA LEU A 193 0.43 7.33 8.67
C LEU A 193 1.49 6.56 7.87
N GLN A 194 1.21 5.30 7.51
CA GLN A 194 2.11 4.51 6.67
C GLN A 194 2.16 5.02 5.20
N GLY A 195 1.11 5.70 4.72
CA GLY A 195 1.09 6.38 3.43
C GLY A 195 1.85 7.72 3.40
N VAL A 196 1.92 8.45 4.52
CA VAL A 196 2.56 9.79 4.62
C VAL A 196 3.96 9.89 3.98
N PRO A 197 4.87 8.90 4.07
CA PRO A 197 6.14 8.92 3.36
C PRO A 197 6.01 9.18 1.86
N HIS A 198 4.97 8.68 1.19
CA HIS A 198 4.73 8.94 -0.23
C HIS A 198 4.48 10.42 -0.50
N LEU A 199 3.77 11.10 0.40
CA LEU A 199 3.51 12.53 0.32
C LEU A 199 4.79 13.35 0.56
N PHE A 200 5.57 13.00 1.59
CA PHE A 200 6.85 13.69 1.82
C PHE A 200 7.84 13.48 0.68
N ALA A 201 7.85 12.29 0.08
CA ALA A 201 8.67 12.03 -1.10
C ALA A 201 8.29 12.96 -2.26
N LEU A 202 7.00 13.24 -2.50
CA LEU A 202 6.58 14.23 -3.50
C LEU A 202 7.09 15.66 -3.22
N LEU A 203 7.25 16.03 -1.94
CA LEU A 203 7.74 17.37 -1.55
C LEU A 203 9.26 17.49 -1.67
N LEU A 204 9.99 16.39 -1.46
CA LEU A 204 11.44 16.37 -1.34
C LEU A 204 12.15 15.90 -2.61
N ILE A 205 11.56 14.95 -3.33
CA ILE A 205 12.17 14.23 -4.45
C ILE A 205 11.36 14.51 -5.71
N SER A 206 12.05 14.89 -6.79
CA SER A 206 11.40 15.06 -8.09
C SER A 206 10.77 13.75 -8.53
N THR A 207 9.45 13.71 -8.70
CA THR A 207 8.73 12.44 -8.87
C THR A 207 7.87 12.47 -10.12
N HIS A 208 7.96 11.44 -10.95
CA HIS A 208 7.10 11.31 -12.13
C HIS A 208 5.66 10.98 -11.71
N PHE A 209 4.69 11.73 -12.23
CA PHE A 209 3.27 11.65 -11.83
C PHE A 209 2.71 10.22 -11.90
N ARG A 210 2.85 9.57 -13.06
CA ARG A 210 2.32 8.20 -13.25
C ARG A 210 2.99 7.18 -12.36
N THR A 211 4.28 7.37 -12.11
CA THR A 211 5.05 6.46 -11.26
C THR A 211 4.59 6.56 -9.81
N HIS A 212 4.32 7.78 -9.32
CA HIS A 212 3.75 7.98 -8.00
C HIS A 212 2.39 7.29 -7.84
N ILE A 213 1.46 7.53 -8.77
CA ILE A 213 0.14 6.90 -8.76
C ILE A 213 0.26 5.37 -8.84
N ALA A 214 1.11 4.86 -9.73
CA ALA A 214 1.34 3.42 -9.86
C ALA A 214 1.88 2.79 -8.57
N LEU A 215 2.84 3.44 -7.90
CA LEU A 215 3.40 2.96 -6.63
C LEU A 215 2.33 2.88 -5.55
N LEU A 216 1.47 3.89 -5.40
CA LEU A 216 0.37 3.87 -4.44
C LEU A 216 -0.62 2.71 -4.65
N PHE A 217 -0.86 2.31 -5.90
CA PHE A 217 -1.71 1.14 -6.19
C PHE A 217 -0.95 -0.19 -6.09
N ILE A 218 0.36 -0.20 -6.39
CA ILE A 218 1.23 -1.36 -6.14
C ILE A 218 1.26 -1.67 -4.64
N GLU A 219 1.20 -0.68 -3.75
CA GLU A 219 1.10 -0.91 -2.30
C GLU A 219 -0.11 -1.79 -1.92
N VAL A 220 -1.24 -1.66 -2.62
CA VAL A 220 -2.43 -2.50 -2.38
C VAL A 220 -2.13 -3.96 -2.75
N VAL A 221 -1.42 -4.18 -3.85
CA VAL A 221 -1.00 -5.52 -4.28
C VAL A 221 0.05 -6.07 -3.31
N TRP A 222 1.04 -5.27 -2.94
CA TRP A 222 2.11 -5.61 -2.03
C TRP A 222 1.57 -6.02 -0.67
N THR A 223 0.71 -5.19 -0.07
CA THR A 223 0.15 -5.50 1.26
C THR A 223 -0.70 -6.75 1.24
N THR A 224 -1.51 -7.00 0.20
CA THR A 224 -2.25 -8.27 0.11
C THR A 224 -1.33 -9.48 -0.07
N ASN A 225 -0.18 -9.31 -0.75
CA ASN A 225 0.81 -10.37 -0.92
C ASN A 225 1.52 -10.71 0.39
N ILE A 226 2.03 -9.73 1.15
CA ILE A 226 2.80 -10.02 2.38
C ILE A 226 1.93 -10.54 3.54
N HIS A 227 0.60 -10.56 3.40
CA HIS A 227 -0.32 -11.13 4.39
C HIS A 227 -0.85 -12.52 4.01
N ASP A 228 -0.30 -13.14 2.97
CA ASP A 228 -0.73 -14.46 2.49
C ASP A 228 -0.15 -15.64 3.30
N CYS A 229 0.75 -15.36 4.24
CA CYS A 229 1.48 -16.31 5.10
C CYS A 229 2.39 -17.31 4.36
N ILE A 230 2.70 -17.08 3.09
CA ILE A 230 3.57 -17.97 2.30
C ILE A 230 4.98 -17.37 2.21
N HIS A 231 5.95 -18.05 2.81
CA HIS A 231 7.33 -17.65 2.66
C HIS A 231 7.88 -17.94 1.26
N GLY A 232 8.03 -16.90 0.45
CA GLY A 232 8.51 -16.98 -0.94
C GLY A 232 10.00 -17.27 -1.13
N LYS A 233 10.83 -17.24 -0.08
CA LYS A 233 12.29 -17.51 -0.12
C LYS A 233 13.08 -16.64 -1.11
N ILE A 234 12.68 -15.38 -1.27
CA ILE A 234 13.35 -14.42 -2.15
C ILE A 234 14.13 -13.45 -1.26
N TRP A 235 15.43 -13.67 -1.09
CA TRP A 235 16.28 -12.71 -0.40
C TRP A 235 16.67 -11.56 -1.35
N PRO A 236 16.67 -10.27 -0.93
CA PRO A 236 16.42 -9.71 0.40
C PRO A 236 15.00 -9.12 0.58
N VAL A 237 13.96 -9.75 0.01
CA VAL A 237 12.59 -9.21 -0.03
C VAL A 237 11.85 -9.45 1.29
N MET A 238 11.20 -8.42 1.83
CA MET A 238 10.34 -8.49 3.03
C MET A 238 9.00 -9.16 2.71
N GLY A 239 9.05 -10.42 2.27
CA GLY A 239 7.87 -11.19 1.88
C GLY A 239 7.05 -11.71 3.08
N ALA A 240 5.96 -12.41 2.77
CA ALA A 240 4.97 -12.81 3.79
C ALA A 240 5.50 -13.67 4.93
N GLY A 241 6.58 -14.44 4.72
CA GLY A 241 7.22 -15.20 5.80
C GLY A 241 7.79 -14.30 6.90
N TYR A 242 8.46 -13.21 6.52
CA TYR A 242 8.97 -12.24 7.49
C TYR A 242 7.84 -11.47 8.17
N HIS A 243 6.81 -11.07 7.39
CA HIS A 243 5.66 -10.34 7.92
C HIS A 243 4.76 -11.18 8.84
N THR A 244 4.69 -12.50 8.62
CA THR A 244 3.99 -13.42 9.53
C THR A 244 4.69 -13.48 10.90
N ILE A 245 6.03 -13.46 10.91
CA ILE A 245 6.81 -13.36 12.15
C ILE A 245 6.58 -12.02 12.85
N HIS A 246 6.44 -10.94 12.07
CA HIS A 246 6.07 -9.64 12.60
C HIS A 246 4.73 -9.69 13.33
N HIS A 247 3.68 -10.23 12.69
CA HIS A 247 2.34 -10.38 13.29
C HIS A 247 2.28 -11.24 14.55
N THR A 248 3.20 -12.21 14.68
CA THR A 248 3.24 -13.15 15.81
C THR A 248 4.14 -12.68 16.95
N THR A 249 5.22 -11.96 16.66
CA THR A 249 6.21 -11.53 17.67
C THR A 249 6.10 -10.06 18.05
N TYR A 250 5.46 -9.23 17.22
CA TYR A 250 5.26 -7.78 17.40
C TYR A 250 6.55 -6.96 17.58
N ARG A 251 7.72 -7.58 17.38
CA ARG A 251 9.02 -6.98 17.75
C ARG A 251 10.09 -7.05 16.66
N HIS A 252 9.76 -7.64 15.53
CA HIS A 252 10.71 -7.95 14.46
C HIS A 252 10.10 -7.62 13.09
N ASN A 253 10.95 -7.48 12.08
CA ASN A 253 10.58 -7.40 10.66
C ASN A 253 9.60 -6.24 10.36
N TYR A 254 10.03 -5.00 10.61
CA TYR A 254 9.22 -3.79 10.37
C TYR A 254 9.38 -3.20 8.97
N GLY A 255 10.36 -3.68 8.19
CA GLY A 255 10.71 -3.20 6.86
C GLY A 255 9.55 -3.26 5.86
N HIS A 256 9.70 -2.51 4.78
CA HIS A 256 8.60 -2.31 3.83
C HIS A 256 8.69 -3.27 2.64
N TYR A 257 9.65 -3.06 1.74
CA TYR A 257 9.90 -3.95 0.60
C TYR A 257 11.07 -4.90 0.85
N SER A 258 12.03 -4.51 1.69
CA SER A 258 13.27 -5.25 1.88
C SER A 258 13.58 -5.52 3.36
N VAL A 259 14.49 -6.44 3.62
CA VAL A 259 15.00 -6.72 4.97
C VAL A 259 16.10 -5.75 5.42
N LEU A 260 16.46 -4.77 4.60
CA LEU A 260 17.63 -3.90 4.82
C LEU A 260 17.57 -3.19 6.17
N MET A 261 16.47 -2.50 6.45
CA MET A 261 16.34 -1.72 7.68
C MET A 261 16.34 -2.62 8.92
N ASP A 262 15.65 -3.75 8.86
CA ASP A 262 15.66 -4.71 9.96
C ASP A 262 17.05 -5.31 10.20
N TRP A 263 17.82 -5.56 9.14
CA TRP A 263 19.19 -6.00 9.25
C TRP A 263 20.09 -4.92 9.88
N LEU A 264 19.98 -3.67 9.41
CA LEU A 264 20.77 -2.54 9.92
C LEU A 264 20.50 -2.24 11.41
N PHE A 265 19.24 -2.38 11.83
CA PHE A 265 18.80 -2.00 13.19
C PHE A 265 18.57 -3.18 14.12
N GLY A 266 18.97 -4.39 13.72
CA GLY A 266 18.96 -5.58 14.58
C GLY A 266 17.57 -6.12 14.92
N THR A 267 16.57 -5.85 14.08
CA THR A 267 15.18 -6.32 14.24
C THR A 267 14.83 -7.43 13.25
N LEU A 268 15.78 -7.88 12.43
CA LEU A 268 15.58 -8.96 11.47
C LEU A 268 15.45 -10.32 12.15
N ARG A 269 14.35 -11.02 11.86
CA ARG A 269 14.13 -12.41 12.25
C ARG A 269 13.81 -13.24 11.02
N ASP A 270 14.72 -14.15 10.69
CA ASP A 270 14.59 -14.98 9.49
C ASP A 270 13.57 -16.12 9.66
N PRO A 271 12.67 -16.33 8.69
CA PRO A 271 11.68 -17.41 8.69
C PRO A 271 12.26 -18.81 8.54
N GLU A 272 13.45 -18.99 7.96
CA GLU A 272 14.05 -20.31 7.80
C GLU A 272 14.28 -21.03 9.13
N GLY A 273 14.58 -20.30 10.21
CA GLY A 273 14.77 -20.89 11.54
C GLY A 273 13.46 -21.33 12.22
N ILE A 274 12.32 -20.84 11.76
CA ILE A 274 10.99 -21.15 12.31
C ILE A 274 10.35 -22.29 11.52
N PHE A 275 10.52 -22.35 10.20
CA PHE A 275 9.97 -23.42 9.34
C PHE A 275 10.88 -24.68 9.20
N LYS A 276 12.07 -24.68 9.82
CA LYS A 276 12.99 -25.84 9.87
C LYS A 276 12.72 -26.80 11.04
N ASN A 277 11.99 -26.38 12.07
CA ASN A 277 11.70 -27.20 13.25
C ASN A 277 10.29 -27.82 13.27
N ASP A 278 9.51 -27.67 12.19
CA ASP A 278 8.19 -28.31 11.98
C ASP A 278 8.12 -29.16 10.70
#